data_AF-A0A847V3F0-F1
#
_entry.id   AF-A0A847V3F0-F1
#
_cell.length_a   1.000
_cell.length_b   1.000
_cell.length_c   1.000
_cell.angle_alpha   90.00
_cell.angle_beta   90.00
_cell.angle_gamma   90.00
#
_symmetry.space_group_name_H-M   'P 1'
#
loop_
_entity.id
_entity.type
_entity.pdbx_description
1 polymer ?
#
loop_
_entity_poly.entity_id
_entity_poly.type
_entity_poly.pdbx_seq_one_letter_code
_entity_poly.pdbx_strand_id
1 'polypeptide(L)' 'MIALATEGLVRFNPLASAIWLMLDGQNTITSIIENITTAYPDNDILSIDSDVMSFVDYLVNHRLIVLNWSPL' A
#
# COMPACT_ATOMS: atom_id res chain seq x y z
N MET A 1 -10.38 -4.42 -6.19
CA MET A 1 -10.59 -3.02 -6.66
C MET A 1 -9.74 -2.79 -7.91
N ILE A 2 -10.01 -1.76 -8.73
CA ILE A 2 -9.26 -1.48 -9.98
C ILE A 2 -8.79 -0.03 -9.97
N ALA A 3 -7.52 0.20 -10.30
CA ALA A 3 -6.93 1.52 -10.52
C ALA A 3 -6.62 1.74 -12.01
N LEU A 4 -6.71 2.99 -12.47
CA LEU A 4 -6.28 3.39 -13.80
C LEU A 4 -4.83 3.90 -13.73
N ALA A 5 -3.89 3.13 -14.26
CA ALA A 5 -2.50 3.52 -14.42
C ALA A 5 -2.24 4.04 -15.85
N THR A 6 -1.08 4.66 -16.04
CA THR A 6 -0.65 5.17 -17.36
C THR A 6 -0.63 4.07 -18.43
N GLU A 7 -0.29 2.84 -18.05
CA GLU A 7 -0.15 1.70 -18.94
C GLU A 7 -1.45 0.88 -19.09
N GLY A 8 -2.49 1.20 -18.33
CA GLY A 8 -3.78 0.50 -18.39
C GLY A 8 -4.45 0.29 -17.04
N LEU A 9 -5.40 -0.65 -17.01
CA LEU A 9 -6.14 -0.99 -15.79
C LEU A 9 -5.35 -1.99 -14.94
N VAL A 10 -5.19 -1.69 -13.65
CA VAL A 10 -4.54 -2.57 -12.68
C VAL A 10 -5.59 -3.10 -11.71
N ARG A 11 -5.68 -4.42 -11.58
CA ARG A 11 -6.59 -5.07 -10.63
C ARG A 11 -5.83 -5.45 -9.36
N PHE A 12 -6.28 -4.94 -8.22
CA PHE A 12 -5.70 -5.28 -6.93
C PHE A 12 -6.34 -6.52 -6.32
N ASN A 13 -5.50 -7.34 -5.69
CA ASN A 13 -5.94 -8.42 -4.80
C ASN A 13 -6.58 -7.83 -3.52
N PRO A 14 -7.15 -8.66 -2.62
CA PRO A 14 -7.79 -8.16 -1.39
C PRO A 14 -6.88 -7.33 -0.49
N LEU A 15 -5.64 -7.80 -0.26
CA LEU A 15 -4.66 -7.12 0.60
C LEU A 15 -4.26 -5.75 0.03
N ALA A 16 -3.86 -5.71 -1.24
CA ALA A 16 -3.53 -4.49 -1.96
C ALA A 16 -4.71 -3.51 -2.02
N SER A 17 -5.95 -4.03 -2.12
CA SER A 17 -7.14 -3.19 -2.07
C SER A 17 -7.30 -2.53 -0.70
N ALA A 18 -7.04 -3.26 0.39
CA ALA A 18 -7.08 -2.72 1.75
C ALA A 18 -6.00 -1.66 1.97
N ILE A 19 -4.75 -1.93 1.54
CA ILE A 19 -3.63 -0.98 1.63
C ILE A 19 -3.96 0.31 0.88
N TRP A 20 -4.46 0.21 -0.36
CA TRP A 20 -4.83 1.37 -1.16
C TRP A 20 -5.87 2.27 -0.47
N LEU A 21 -6.87 1.68 0.17
CA LEU A 21 -7.92 2.45 0.86
C LEU A 21 -7.38 3.22 2.07
N MET A 22 -6.24 2.80 2.63
CA MET A 22 -5.58 3.50 3.74
C MET A 22 -4.55 4.53 3.27
N LEU A 23 -4.15 4.53 1.99
CA LEU A 23 -3.25 5.54 1.41
C LEU A 23 -4.01 6.84 1.09
N ASP A 24 -4.52 7.51 2.14
CA ASP A 24 -5.34 8.73 2.06
C ASP A 24 -4.54 10.04 2.19
N GLY A 25 -3.21 9.93 2.30
CA GLY A 25 -2.31 11.06 2.50
C GLY A 25 -2.21 11.55 3.96
N GLN A 26 -2.96 10.95 4.89
CA GLN A 26 -2.85 11.22 6.32
C GLN A 26 -2.24 10.05 7.08
N ASN A 27 -2.56 8.81 6.69
CA ASN A 27 -1.94 7.64 7.30
C ASN A 27 -0.47 7.51 6.91
N THR A 28 0.37 7.23 7.90
CA THR A 28 1.76 6.83 7.67
C THR A 28 1.82 5.38 7.22
N ILE A 29 2.88 5.01 6.51
CA ILE A 29 3.10 3.62 6.09
C ILE A 29 3.16 2.69 7.32
N THR A 30 3.78 3.13 8.41
CA THR A 30 3.82 2.40 9.68
C THR A 30 2.43 2.13 10.24
N SER A 31 1.55 3.13 10.29
CA SER A 31 0.15 2.94 10.72
C SER A 31 -0.59 1.94 9.83
N ILE A 32 -0.34 1.98 8.52
CA ILE A 32 -0.95 1.03 7.58
C ILE A 32 -0.49 -0.40 7.87
N ILE A 33 0.80 -0.62 8.11
CA ILE A 33 1.36 -1.93 8.46
C ILE A 33 0.75 -2.46 9.76
N GLU A 34 0.64 -1.62 10.79
CA GLU A 34 0.02 -1.97 12.07
C GLU A 34 -1.45 -2.36 11.90
N ASN A 35 -2.21 -1.59 11.12
CA ASN A 35 -3.63 -1.84 10.84
C ASN A 35 -3.83 -3.15 10.06
N ILE A 36 -3.01 -3.41 9.03
CA ILE A 36 -3.06 -4.65 8.25
C ILE A 36 -2.70 -5.85 9.14
N THR A 37 -1.63 -5.74 9.93
CA THR A 37 -1.21 -6.81 10.84
C THR A 37 -2.32 -7.17 11.83
N THR A 38 -3.02 -6.16 12.34
CA THR A 38 -4.16 -6.36 13.26
C THR A 38 -5.34 -7.03 12.56
N ALA A 39 -5.59 -6.71 11.28
CA ALA A 39 -6.68 -7.29 10.50
C ALA A 39 -6.39 -8.72 10.00
N TYR A 40 -5.11 -9.10 9.89
CA TYR A 40 -4.65 -10.41 9.40
C TYR A 40 -3.66 -11.04 10.41
N PRO A 41 -4.12 -11.45 11.60
CA PRO A 41 -3.25 -11.89 12.71
C PRO A 41 -2.51 -13.21 12.44
N ASP A 42 -2.96 -14.00 11.46
CA ASP A 42 -2.34 -15.27 11.08
C ASP A 42 -1.14 -15.10 10.12
N ASN A 43 -0.92 -13.89 9.61
CA ASN A 43 0.20 -13.58 8.72
C ASN A 43 1.40 -13.07 9.52
N ASP A 44 2.61 -13.47 9.10
CA ASP A 44 3.85 -13.01 9.70
C ASP A 44 4.09 -11.52 9.42
N ILE A 45 4.46 -10.77 10.46
CA ILE A 45 4.62 -9.30 10.41
C ILE A 45 5.69 -8.91 9.38
N LEU A 46 6.79 -9.65 9.31
CA LEU A 46 7.86 -9.39 8.35
C LEU A 46 7.38 -9.55 6.91
N SER A 47 6.46 -10.49 6.68
CA SER A 47 5.84 -10.69 5.36
C SER A 47 4.89 -9.53 5.02
N ILE A 48 4.13 -9.02 6.00
CA ILE A 48 3.23 -7.87 5.79
C ILE A 48 4.01 -6.59 5.49
N ASP A 49 5.09 -6.32 6.24
CA ASP A 49 5.95 -5.15 6.00
C ASP A 49 6.50 -5.17 4.57
N SER A 50 7.05 -6.31 4.15
CA SER A 50 7.57 -6.49 2.79
C SER A 50 6.49 -6.33 1.72
N ASP A 51 5.29 -6.86 1.94
CA ASP A 51 4.16 -6.76 1.00
C ASP A 51 3.66 -5.32 0.86
N VAL A 52 3.53 -4.60 1.98
CA VAL A 52 3.10 -3.19 1.98
C VAL A 52 4.13 -2.33 1.25
N MET A 53 5.42 -2.47 1.59
CA MET A 53 6.48 -1.69 0.96
C MET A 53 6.59 -1.99 -0.54
N SER A 54 6.56 -3.27 -0.94
CA SER A 54 6.61 -3.67 -2.35
C SER A 54 5.41 -3.12 -3.14
N PHE A 55 4.22 -3.08 -2.52
CA PHE A 55 3.04 -2.52 -3.17
C PHE A 55 3.13 -0.99 -3.26
N VAL A 56 3.60 -0.29 -2.23
CA VAL A 56 3.83 1.16 -2.27
C VAL A 56 4.83 1.52 -3.37
N ASP A 57 5.95 0.80 -3.45
CA ASP A 57 6.94 0.98 -4.52
C ASP A 57 6.33 0.76 -5.91
N TYR A 58 5.50 -0.27 -6.07
CA TYR A 58 4.76 -0.51 -7.29
C TYR A 58 3.90 0.70 -7.67
N LEU A 59 3.14 1.25 -6.72
CA LEU A 59 2.26 2.40 -6.96
C LEU A 59 3.06 3.66 -7.34
N VAL A 60 4.19 3.91 -6.70
CA VAL A 60 5.08 5.04 -7.01
C VAL A 60 5.68 4.89 -8.41
N ASN A 61 6.21 3.71 -8.73
CA ASN A 61 6.86 3.44 -10.02
C ASN A 61 5.87 3.57 -11.20
N HIS A 62 4.60 3.22 -10.98
CA HIS A 62 3.53 3.39 -11.99
C HIS A 62 2.81 4.74 -11.90
N ARG A 63 3.31 5.68 -11.09
CA ARG A 63 2.77 7.05 -10.90
C ARG A 63 1.32 7.08 -10.44
N LEU A 64 0.89 6.07 -9.69
CA LEU A 64 -0.46 5.97 -9.12
C LEU A 64 -0.60 6.76 -7.83
N ILE A 65 0.51 6.93 -7.08
CA ILE A 65 0.58 7.79 -5.91
C ILE A 65 1.85 8.63 -5.97
N VAL A 66 1.88 9.70 -5.18
CA VAL A 66 3.10 10.47 -4.89
C VAL A 66 3.30 10.42 -3.37
N LEU A 67 4.46 9.96 -2.94
CA LEU A 67 4.83 10.05 -1.53
C LEU A 67 5.25 11.49 -1.23
N ASN A 68 4.61 12.10 -0.23
CA ASN A 68 5.04 13.37 0.29
C ASN A 68 6.28 13.13 1.17
N TRP A 69 7.43 12.94 0.53
CA TRP A 69 8.70 12.86 1.21
C TRP A 69 9.05 14.26 1.70
N SER A 70 8.86 14.51 2.99
CA SER A 70 9.45 15.67 3.65
C SER A 70 10.80 15.22 4.19
N PRO A 71 11.93 15.51 3.53
CA PRO A 71 13.22 15.36 4.17
C PRO A 71 13.22 16.35 5.33
N LEU A 72 13.23 15.82 6.55
CA LEU A 72 13.59 16.61 7.74
C LEU A 72 14.99 17.20 7.54
#